data_AF-T1G2I6-F1
#
_entry.id   AF-T1G2I6-F1
#
_cell.length_a   1.000
_cell.length_b   1.000
_cell.length_c   1.000
_cell.angle_alpha   90.00
_cell.angle_beta   90.00
_cell.angle_gamma   90.00
#
_symmetry.space_group_name_H-M   'P 1'
#
loop_
_entity.id
_entity.type
_entity.pdbx_description
1 polymer ?
#
loop_
_entity_poly.entity_id
_entity_poly.type
_entity_poly.pdbx_seq_one_letter_code
_entity_poly.pdbx_strand_id
1 'polypeptide(L)'
;YRKQSNQRQAANSRERKRMKTMNSAFEILRQRLPMRCKSLGDKKLSKVDTLRSAVDYIRCLVRFLAGDENEEMNQEDDLEERFKGRWSF
;
A
#
# COMPACT_ATOMS: atom_id res chain seq x y z
N TYR A 1 13.25 17.00 35.45
CA TYR A 1 12.05 16.38 34.82
C TYR A 1 11.44 17.15 33.63
N ARG A 2 11.41 18.50 33.58
CA ARG A 2 10.76 19.27 32.49
C ARG A 2 11.45 19.17 31.10
N LYS A 3 12.79 19.14 31.03
CA LYS A 3 13.55 19.06 29.76
C LYS A 3 13.31 17.75 29.00
N GLN A 4 13.22 16.63 29.72
CA GLN A 4 13.03 15.29 29.12
C GLN A 4 11.62 15.13 28.52
N SER A 5 10.60 15.74 29.15
CA SER A 5 9.24 15.81 28.59
C SER A 5 9.19 16.61 27.28
N ASN A 6 9.84 17.78 27.24
CA ASN A 6 9.88 18.63 26.04
C ASN A 6 10.59 17.92 24.86
N GLN A 7 11.66 17.16 25.12
CA GLN A 7 12.37 16.39 24.10
C GLN A 7 11.51 15.24 23.54
N ARG A 8 10.78 14.53 24.40
CA ARG A 8 9.82 13.48 23.99
C ARG A 8 8.69 14.07 23.14
N GLN A 9 8.13 15.22 23.54
CA GLN A 9 7.09 15.90 22.78
C GLN A 9 7.60 16.34 21.38
N ALA A 10 8.81 16.88 21.30
CA ALA A 10 9.44 17.25 20.04
C ALA A 10 9.68 16.02 19.14
N ALA A 11 10.15 14.91 19.70
CA ALA A 11 10.34 13.65 18.97
C ALA A 11 9.00 13.11 18.42
N ASN A 12 7.96 13.06 19.25
CA ASN A 12 6.63 12.62 18.83
C ASN A 12 6.04 13.52 17.73
N SER A 13 6.27 14.83 17.79
CA SER A 13 5.84 15.77 16.75
C SER A 13 6.53 15.49 15.42
N ARG A 14 7.84 15.25 15.43
CA ARG A 14 8.61 14.89 14.23
C ARG A 14 8.13 13.58 13.62
N GLU A 15 7.91 12.57 14.46
CA GLU A 15 7.43 11.27 13.99
C GLU A 15 6.02 11.36 13.38
N ARG A 16 5.12 12.14 14.00
CA ARG A 16 3.81 12.43 13.42
C ARG A 16 3.93 13.12 12.05
N LYS A 17 4.84 14.09 11.89
CA LYS A 17 5.07 14.76 10.60
C LYS A 17 5.59 13.79 9.54
N ARG A 18 6.54 12.93 9.91
CA ARG A 18 7.06 11.86 9.04
C ARG A 18 5.93 10.91 8.60
N MET A 19 5.12 10.43 9.56
CA MET A 19 4.02 9.52 9.26
C MET A 19 2.91 10.18 8.42
N LYS A 20 2.61 11.47 8.62
CA LYS A 20 1.70 12.23 7.75
C LYS A 20 2.18 12.21 6.29
N THR A 21 3.46 12.49 6.08
CA THR A 21 4.07 12.49 4.73
C THR A 21 3.96 11.11 4.07
N MET A 22 4.25 10.05 4.82
CA MET A 22 4.10 8.67 4.35
C MET A 22 2.65 8.35 4.00
N ASN A 23 1.70 8.69 4.87
CA ASN A 23 0.28 8.41 4.64
C ASN A 23 -0.27 9.18 3.43
N SER A 24 0.19 10.41 3.18
CA SER A 24 -0.13 11.16 1.96
C SER A 24 0.39 10.47 0.70
N ALA A 25 1.60 9.91 0.72
CA ALA A 25 2.14 9.15 -0.40
C ALA A 25 1.32 7.88 -0.68
N PHE A 26 0.87 7.16 0.36
CA PHE A 26 -0.05 6.03 0.21
C PHE A 26 -1.39 6.45 -0.41
N GLU A 27 -1.91 7.62 -0.07
CA GLU A 27 -3.16 8.12 -0.65
C GLU A 27 -3.01 8.42 -2.15
N ILE A 28 -1.91 9.07 -2.53
CA ILE A 28 -1.58 9.32 -3.94
C ILE A 28 -1.46 8.00 -4.70
N LEU A 29 -0.81 6.99 -4.11
CA LEU A 29 -0.71 5.67 -4.72
C LEU A 29 -2.09 5.05 -4.96
N ARG A 30 -2.99 5.11 -3.98
CA ARG A 30 -4.37 4.58 -4.12
C ARG A 30 -5.13 5.24 -5.27
N GLN A 31 -4.97 6.55 -5.46
CA GLN A 31 -5.63 7.30 -6.55
C GLN A 31 -5.15 6.86 -7.95
N ARG A 32 -3.97 6.24 -8.06
CA ARG A 32 -3.41 5.77 -9.33
C ARG A 32 -3.78 4.32 -9.66
N LEU A 33 -4.42 3.59 -8.75
CA LEU A 33 -4.76 2.18 -8.94
C LEU A 33 -6.13 2.02 -9.63
N PRO A 34 -6.27 1.17 -10.66
CA PRO A 34 -7.43 1.16 -11.56
C PRO A 34 -8.69 0.48 -11.01
N MET A 35 -8.57 -0.52 -10.13
CA MET A 35 -9.64 -1.52 -9.93
C MET A 35 -10.25 -1.53 -8.52
N ARG A 36 -9.43 -1.48 -7.47
CA ARG A 36 -9.92 -1.74 -6.11
C ARG A 36 -10.41 -0.50 -5.35
N CYS A 37 -10.14 0.73 -5.82
CA CYS A 37 -10.65 1.93 -5.14
C CYS A 37 -12.11 2.26 -5.51
N LYS A 38 -12.60 1.84 -6.70
CA LYS A 38 -13.98 2.13 -7.14
C LYS A 38 -15.02 1.20 -6.52
N SER A 39 -14.66 -0.06 -6.24
CA SER A 39 -15.60 -1.06 -5.69
C SER A 39 -15.78 -0.97 -4.16
N LEU A 40 -14.80 -0.42 -3.43
CA LEU A 40 -14.86 -0.32 -1.96
C LEU A 40 -15.65 0.89 -1.41
N GLY A 41 -16.23 1.73 -2.27
CA GLY A 41 -16.89 2.98 -1.84
C GLY A 41 -15.91 3.89 -1.10
N ASP A 42 -16.29 4.37 0.09
CA ASP A 42 -15.44 5.24 0.94
C ASP A 42 -14.31 4.49 1.69
N LYS A 43 -14.22 3.15 1.56
CA LYS A 43 -13.24 2.36 2.30
C LYS A 43 -11.87 2.36 1.60
N LYS A 44 -10.86 2.85 2.32
CA LYS A 44 -9.46 2.88 1.84
C LYS A 44 -8.80 1.51 1.96
N LEU A 45 -8.03 1.14 0.94
CA LEU A 45 -7.18 -0.07 0.97
C LEU A 45 -6.16 -0.02 2.12
N SER A 46 -5.89 -1.17 2.74
CA SER A 46 -4.80 -1.30 3.71
C SER A 46 -3.45 -0.97 3.07
N LYS A 47 -2.41 -0.66 3.86
CA LYS A 47 -1.07 -0.38 3.33
C LYS A 47 -0.53 -1.56 2.53
N VAL A 48 -0.72 -2.78 3.03
CA VAL A 48 -0.27 -4.01 2.38
C VAL A 48 -1.01 -4.21 1.06
N ASP A 49 -2.34 -4.08 1.05
CA ASP A 49 -3.13 -4.31 -0.15
C ASP A 49 -2.93 -3.24 -1.22
N THR A 50 -2.63 -2.00 -0.79
CA THR A 50 -2.23 -0.91 -1.69
C THR A 50 -0.92 -1.25 -2.40
N LEU A 51 0.10 -1.74 -1.67
CA LEU A 51 1.38 -2.13 -2.27
C LEU A 51 1.22 -3.34 -3.20
N ARG A 52 0.45 -4.35 -2.79
CA ARG A 52 0.14 -5.51 -3.63
C ARG A 52 -0.51 -5.07 -4.95
N SER A 53 -1.55 -4.25 -4.86
CA SER A 53 -2.25 -3.73 -6.03
C SER A 53 -1.35 -2.94 -6.97
N ALA A 54 -0.38 -2.19 -6.44
CA ALA A 54 0.55 -1.42 -7.25
C ALA A 54 1.51 -2.32 -8.03
N VAL A 55 2.03 -3.37 -7.39
CA VAL A 55 2.90 -4.35 -8.06
C VAL A 55 2.13 -5.08 -9.16
N ASP A 56 0.92 -5.56 -8.87
CA ASP A 56 0.09 -6.25 -9.84
C ASP A 56 -0.27 -5.35 -11.02
N TYR A 57 -0.59 -4.07 -10.73
CA TYR A 57 -0.91 -3.12 -11.77
C TYR A 57 0.28 -2.81 -12.69
N ILE A 58 1.48 -2.63 -12.14
CA ILE A 58 2.70 -2.45 -12.94
C ILE A 58 2.92 -3.67 -13.85
N ARG A 59 2.78 -4.89 -13.32
CA ARG A 59 2.93 -6.12 -14.12
C ARG A 59 1.91 -6.21 -15.24
N CYS A 60 0.65 -5.89 -14.94
CA CYS A 60 -0.42 -5.84 -15.92
C CYS A 60 -0.10 -4.83 -17.05
N LEU A 61 0.32 -3.61 -16.69
CA LEU A 61 0.71 -2.60 -17.68
C LEU A 61 1.90 -3.06 -18.56
N VAL A 62 2.90 -3.71 -17.97
CA VAL A 62 4.05 -4.25 -18.72
C VAL A 62 3.61 -5.32 -19.72
N ARG A 63 2.73 -6.24 -19.31
CA ARG A 63 2.18 -7.29 -20.19
C ARG A 63 1.30 -6.71 -21.30
N PHE A 64 0.43 -5.77 -20.94
CA PHE A 64 -0.43 -5.06 -21.89
C PHE A 64 0.39 -4.36 -22.98
N LEU A 65 1.47 -3.69 -22.60
CA LEU A 65 2.38 -3.05 -23.56
C LEU A 65 3.19 -4.06 -24.40
N ALA A 66 3.35 -5.29 -23.93
CA ALA A 66 4.01 -6.37 -24.68
C ALA A 66 3.10 -7.06 -25.71
N GLY A 67 1.82 -6.68 -25.79
CA GLY A 67 0.86 -7.23 -26.75
C GLY A 67 0.26 -8.59 -26.35
N ASP A 68 0.41 -8.98 -25.08
CA ASP A 68 -0.15 -10.22 -24.55
C ASP A 68 -1.56 -9.94 -24.01
N GLU A 69 -2.55 -9.93 -24.92
CA GLU A 69 -3.95 -9.55 -24.62
C GLU A 69 -4.77 -10.66 -23.95
N ASN A 70 -4.17 -11.77 -23.52
CA ASN A 70 -4.90 -12.87 -22.90
C ASN A 70 -4.38 -13.16 -21.50
N GLU A 71 -5.12 -12.69 -20.49
CA GLU A 71 -5.58 -13.53 -19.38
C GLU A 71 -6.52 -12.73 -18.48
N GLU A 72 -7.73 -13.25 -18.30
CA GLU A 72 -8.68 -12.82 -17.29
C GLU A 72 -7.95 -12.74 -15.94
N MET A 73 -8.08 -11.59 -15.27
CA MET A 73 -7.59 -11.38 -13.91
C MET A 73 -8.29 -12.37 -12.98
N ASN A 74 -7.78 -13.61 -12.92
CA ASN A 74 -8.28 -14.61 -12.00
C ASN A 74 -7.93 -14.13 -10.60
N GLN A 75 -8.98 -13.72 -9.90
CA GLN A 75 -8.92 -13.19 -8.56
C GLN A 75 -8.46 -14.31 -7.63
N GLU A 76 -7.67 -13.94 -6.61
CA GLU A 76 -7.28 -14.80 -5.49
C GLU A 76 -6.12 -15.78 -5.73
N ASP A 77 -5.03 -15.32 -6.34
CA ASP A 77 -3.73 -15.94 -6.03
C ASP A 77 -3.36 -15.57 -4.58
N ASP A 78 -3.43 -16.58 -3.73
CA ASP A 78 -3.32 -16.56 -2.28
C ASP A 78 -1.92 -16.10 -1.81
N LEU A 79 -1.69 -14.79 -1.86
CA LEU A 79 -0.50 -14.15 -1.33
C LEU A 79 -0.46 -14.14 0.21
N GLU A 80 -1.55 -14.51 0.89
CA GLU A 80 -1.46 -14.84 2.31
C GLU A 80 -0.58 -16.07 2.50
N GLU A 81 -0.77 -17.11 1.70
CA GLU A 81 0.03 -18.34 1.77
C GLU A 81 1.54 -18.10 1.50
N ARG A 82 1.88 -17.32 0.46
CA ARG A 82 3.30 -17.02 0.09
C ARG A 82 4.06 -16.16 1.09
N PHE A 83 3.38 -15.46 1.99
CA PHE A 83 4.02 -14.60 2.99
C PHE A 83 3.88 -15.12 4.43
N LYS A 84 2.85 -15.93 4.73
CA LYS A 84 2.68 -16.60 6.03
C LYS A 84 3.88 -17.51 6.34
N GLY A 85 4.46 -18.16 5.34
CA GLY A 85 5.67 -18.98 5.51
C GLY A 85 6.99 -18.22 5.73
N ARG A 86 7.04 -16.90 5.47
CA ARG A 86 8.29 -16.10 5.50
C ARG A 86 8.34 -15.06 6.63
N TRP A 87 7.20 -14.79 7.26
CA TRP A 87 7.07 -13.86 8.38
C TRP A 87 6.33 -14.48 9.57
N SER A 88 6.32 -15.81 9.68
CA SER A 88 5.95 -16.49 10.93
C SER A 88 7.10 -16.31 11.93
N PHE A 89 6.95 -15.33 12.82
CA PHE A 89 7.69 -15.18 14.08
C PHE A 89 6.69 -15.28 15.23
#